data_AF-A0A960U250-F1
#
_entry.id   AF-A0A960U250-F1
#
_cell.length_a   1.000
_cell.length_b   1.000
_cell.length_c   1.000
_cell.angle_alpha   90.00
_cell.angle_beta   90.00
_cell.angle_gamma   90.00
#
_symmetry.space_group_name_H-M   'P 1'
#
loop_
_entity.id
_entity.type
_entity.pdbx_description
1 polymer ?
#
loop_
_entity_poly.entity_id
_entity_poly.type
_entity_poly.pdbx_seq_one_letter_code
_entity_poly.pdbx_strand_id
1 'polypeptide(L)'
;FNPLDIKFIRLAHERGLGCGDPSEIEIVGDEEARQQNWHFEGPMKNITFAAKMQHKIYWGGLKDAIEWSLKTWAAPWAYMASVIYHDMYWYPTKGKPRVTEVLRSEWGRLFHNWEKLTPDEKGWEDVGEAPPSLARTGLQLFGIGARILKDCFLQAPEVLERRKRRLAAKKAS
;
A
#
# COMPACT_ATOMS: atom_id res chain seq x y z
N PHE A 1 -8.88 11.99 -20.24
CA PHE A 1 -7.70 11.19 -20.65
C PHE A 1 -8.01 10.54 -21.99
N ASN A 2 -7.05 10.44 -22.92
CA ASN A 2 -7.24 9.78 -24.21
C ASN A 2 -6.30 8.55 -24.31
N PRO A 3 -6.83 7.31 -24.36
CA PRO A 3 -6.00 6.11 -24.46
C PRO A 3 -5.12 6.07 -25.72
N LEU A 4 -5.57 6.66 -26.83
CA LEU A 4 -4.84 6.67 -28.11
C LEU A 4 -3.60 7.58 -28.09
N ASP A 5 -3.45 8.46 -27.09
CA ASP A 5 -2.21 9.20 -26.87
C ASP A 5 -1.06 8.25 -26.44
N ILE A 6 -1.40 7.08 -25.88
CA ILE A 6 -0.42 6.07 -25.49
C ILE A 6 -0.02 5.27 -26.73
N LYS A 7 1.23 5.48 -27.18
CA LYS A 7 1.79 4.86 -28.40
C LYS A 7 1.52 3.36 -28.52
N PHE A 8 1.68 2.59 -27.44
CA PHE A 8 1.48 1.15 -27.48
C PHE A 8 0.01 0.75 -27.66
N ILE A 9 -0.91 1.45 -27.01
CA ILE A 9 -2.36 1.22 -27.14
C ILE A 9 -2.80 1.55 -28.58
N ARG A 10 -2.39 2.72 -29.08
CA ARG A 10 -2.68 3.14 -30.44
C ARG A 10 -2.14 2.16 -31.49
N LEU A 11 -0.89 1.73 -31.37
CA LEU A 11 -0.27 0.80 -32.33
C LEU A 11 -0.93 -0.59 -32.32
N ALA A 12 -1.44 -1.04 -31.18
CA ALA A 12 -2.19 -2.31 -31.07
C ALA A 12 -3.58 -2.18 -31.72
N HIS A 13 -4.26 -1.05 -31.47
CA HIS A 13 -5.55 -0.74 -32.06
C HIS A 13 -5.48 -0.59 -33.59
N GLU A 14 -4.53 0.20 -34.09
CA GLU A 14 -4.27 0.36 -35.55
C GLU A 14 -3.93 -0.96 -36.25
N ARG A 15 -3.42 -1.95 -35.52
CA ARG A 15 -3.11 -3.31 -36.03
C ARG A 15 -4.25 -4.31 -35.87
N GLY A 16 -5.38 -3.90 -35.31
CA GLY A 16 -6.50 -4.81 -35.02
C GLY A 16 -6.17 -5.86 -33.94
N LEU A 17 -5.15 -5.64 -33.11
CA LEU A 17 -4.77 -6.55 -32.01
C LEU A 17 -5.59 -6.31 -30.73
N GLY A 18 -6.44 -5.28 -30.71
CA GLY A 18 -7.31 -4.93 -29.60
C GLY A 18 -8.09 -3.62 -29.85
N CYS A 19 -8.94 -3.24 -28.90
CA CYS A 19 -9.76 -2.03 -28.97
C CYS A 19 -9.19 -0.94 -28.06
N GLY A 20 -8.53 0.07 -28.65
CA GLY A 20 -7.97 1.20 -27.91
C GLY A 20 -8.93 2.37 -27.74
N ASP A 21 -9.94 2.48 -28.60
CA ASP A 21 -11.00 3.48 -28.50
C ASP A 21 -12.11 2.97 -27.56
N PRO A 22 -12.37 3.64 -26.42
CA PRO A 22 -13.43 3.24 -25.51
C PRO A 22 -14.83 3.30 -26.12
N SER A 23 -15.05 4.11 -27.16
CA SER A 23 -16.36 4.24 -27.82
C SER A 23 -16.74 3.00 -28.64
N GLU A 24 -15.75 2.21 -29.04
CA GLU A 24 -15.90 0.96 -29.78
C GLU A 24 -16.00 -0.28 -28.87
N ILE A 25 -15.82 -0.11 -27.55
CA ILE A 25 -15.95 -1.21 -26.59
C ILE A 25 -17.43 -1.49 -26.32
N GLU A 26 -17.88 -2.69 -26.66
CA GLU A 26 -19.20 -3.18 -26.30
C GLU A 26 -19.20 -3.68 -24.84
N ILE A 27 -20.12 -3.13 -24.03
CA ILE A 27 -20.36 -3.60 -22.66
C ILE A 27 -21.62 -4.45 -22.69
N VAL A 28 -21.47 -5.75 -22.41
CA VAL A 28 -22.59 -6.69 -22.36
C VAL A 28 -23.04 -6.85 -20.90
N GLY A 29 -24.34 -6.67 -20.64
CA GLY A 29 -24.97 -6.94 -19.35
C GLY A 29 -25.23 -5.70 -18.47
N ASP A 30 -24.32 -4.73 -18.43
CA ASP A 30 -24.44 -3.53 -17.58
C ASP A 30 -24.30 -2.23 -18.40
N GLU A 31 -25.43 -1.73 -18.90
CA GLU A 31 -25.48 -0.47 -19.66
C GLU A 31 -25.23 0.76 -18.77
N GLU A 32 -25.50 0.67 -17.46
CA GLU A 32 -25.24 1.77 -16.52
C GLU A 32 -23.74 2.00 -16.36
N ALA A 33 -22.95 0.92 -16.31
CA ALA A 33 -21.48 1.01 -16.28
C ALA A 33 -20.90 1.79 -17.46
N ARG A 34 -21.53 1.69 -18.65
CA ARG A 34 -21.11 2.45 -19.85
C ARG A 34 -21.25 3.95 -19.68
N GLN A 35 -22.26 4.39 -18.94
CA GLN A 35 -22.56 5.82 -18.75
C GLN A 35 -21.66 6.47 -17.69
N GLN A 36 -20.90 5.68 -16.92
CA GLN A 36 -20.03 6.20 -15.89
C GLN A 36 -18.78 6.84 -16.50
N ASN A 37 -18.63 8.15 -16.32
CA ASN A 37 -17.40 8.86 -16.63
C ASN A 37 -16.72 9.34 -15.34
N TRP A 38 -15.62 8.69 -14.99
CA TRP A 38 -14.87 8.97 -13.77
C TRP A 38 -13.95 10.20 -13.93
N HIS A 39 -14.01 10.87 -15.08
CA HIS A 39 -13.18 12.02 -15.46
C HIS A 39 -11.70 11.77 -15.21
N PHE A 40 -11.23 10.55 -15.52
CA PHE A 40 -9.86 10.15 -15.26
C PHE A 40 -8.87 11.13 -15.91
N GLU A 41 -8.04 11.73 -15.06
CA GLU A 41 -6.94 12.58 -15.47
C GLU A 41 -5.66 11.77 -15.49
N GLY A 42 -4.93 11.84 -16.60
CA GLY A 42 -3.71 11.06 -16.78
C GLY A 42 -2.68 11.35 -15.69
N PRO A 43 -1.79 10.37 -15.39
CA PRO A 43 -0.87 10.41 -14.26
C PRO A 43 0.10 11.61 -14.29
N MET A 44 0.31 12.21 -15.46
CA MET A 44 1.21 13.34 -15.66
C MET A 44 0.59 14.71 -15.34
N LYS A 45 -0.75 14.84 -15.37
CA LYS A 45 -1.41 16.14 -15.23
C LYS A 45 -1.39 16.64 -13.78
N ASN A 46 -1.54 15.72 -12.83
CA ASN A 46 -1.57 16.00 -11.38
C ASN A 46 -0.59 15.10 -10.63
N ILE A 47 0.70 15.23 -10.92
CA ILE A 47 1.73 14.48 -10.19
C ILE A 47 1.76 14.97 -8.73
N THR A 48 1.36 14.08 -7.82
CA THR A 48 1.42 14.33 -6.38
C THR A 48 2.85 14.58 -5.91
N PHE A 49 3.02 15.29 -4.79
CA PHE A 49 4.34 15.49 -4.19
C PHE A 49 5.09 14.16 -3.98
N ALA A 50 4.37 13.12 -3.54
CA ALA A 50 4.91 11.78 -3.38
C ALA A 50 5.47 11.22 -4.70
N ALA A 51 4.73 11.31 -5.80
CA ALA A 51 5.18 10.82 -7.11
C ALA A 51 6.39 11.63 -7.65
N LYS A 52 6.42 12.95 -7.45
CA LYS A 52 7.60 13.78 -7.80
C LYS A 52 8.82 13.37 -6.97
N MET A 53 8.64 13.14 -5.67
CA MET A 53 9.71 12.71 -4.78
C MET A 53 10.19 11.30 -5.12
N GLN A 54 9.30 10.34 -5.40
CA GLN A 54 9.68 9.00 -5.85
C GLN A 54 10.55 9.04 -7.10
N HIS A 55 10.20 9.85 -8.10
CA HIS A 55 11.05 10.00 -9.29
C HIS A 55 12.44 10.56 -8.94
N LYS A 56 12.53 11.52 -8.01
CA LYS A 56 13.82 12.04 -7.54
C LYS A 56 14.64 11.03 -6.74
N ILE A 57 13.98 10.15 -6.00
CA ILE A 57 14.62 9.11 -5.17
C ILE A 57 15.13 7.96 -6.03
N TYR A 58 14.35 7.48 -7.01
CA TYR A 58 14.74 6.33 -7.84
C TYR A 58 15.63 6.72 -9.02
N TRP A 59 15.41 7.90 -9.62
CA TRP A 59 16.03 8.30 -10.89
C TRP A 59 16.75 9.66 -10.82
N GLY A 60 16.84 10.29 -9.65
CA GLY A 60 17.48 11.61 -9.46
C GLY A 60 18.60 11.60 -8.43
N GLY A 61 19.20 12.77 -8.19
CA GLY A 61 20.36 12.92 -7.29
C GLY A 61 20.11 12.67 -5.80
N LEU A 62 18.87 12.35 -5.40
CA LEU A 62 18.55 11.92 -4.04
C LEU A 62 18.78 10.41 -3.83
N LYS A 63 18.98 9.65 -4.91
CA LYS A 63 19.21 8.20 -4.87
C LYS A 63 20.39 7.86 -3.98
N ASP A 64 21.56 8.45 -4.21
CA ASP A 64 22.79 8.08 -3.50
C ASP A 64 22.74 8.47 -2.02
N ALA A 65 22.09 9.59 -1.69
CA ALA A 65 21.91 10.04 -0.31
C ALA A 65 20.94 9.12 0.47
N ILE A 66 19.87 8.66 -0.18
CA ILE A 66 18.94 7.70 0.43
C ILE A 66 19.56 6.30 0.48
N GLU A 67 20.27 5.88 -0.55
CA GLU A 67 20.99 4.61 -0.55
C GLU A 67 22.05 4.58 0.55
N TRP A 68 22.78 5.69 0.76
CA TRP A 68 23.69 5.85 1.89
C TRP A 68 22.95 5.77 3.23
N SER A 69 21.82 6.46 3.40
CA SER A 69 21.07 6.42 4.66
C SER A 69 20.47 5.05 4.95
N LEU A 70 20.07 4.31 3.91
CA LEU A 70 19.58 2.92 4.01
C LEU A 70 20.70 1.89 4.20
N LYS A 71 21.96 2.21 3.88
CA LYS A 71 23.13 1.34 4.06
C LYS A 71 23.96 1.66 5.30
N THR A 72 23.62 2.72 6.03
CA THR A 72 24.33 3.16 7.23
C THR A 72 23.42 3.18 8.45
N TRP A 73 23.90 3.72 9.57
CA TRP A 73 23.25 3.82 10.88
C TRP A 73 21.81 4.37 10.86
N ALA A 74 21.37 5.02 9.77
CA ALA A 74 20.03 5.58 9.61
C ALA A 74 18.96 4.58 9.16
N ALA A 75 19.34 3.39 8.66
CA ALA A 75 18.39 2.40 8.17
C ALA A 75 17.43 1.86 9.24
N PRO A 76 17.88 1.53 10.47
CA PRO A 76 16.98 1.17 11.56
C PRO A 76 16.01 2.31 11.88
N TRP A 77 16.48 3.56 11.87
CA TRP A 77 15.64 4.73 12.15
C TRP A 77 14.56 4.96 11.11
N ALA A 78 14.84 4.70 9.82
CA ALA A 78 13.83 4.77 8.76
C ALA A 78 12.71 3.73 8.98
N TYR A 79 13.08 2.50 9.37
CA TYR A 79 12.11 1.47 9.73
C TYR A 79 11.28 1.88 10.95
N MET A 80 11.95 2.38 12.00
CA MET A 80 11.29 2.87 13.21
C MET A 80 10.28 3.99 12.91
N ALA A 81 10.67 4.97 12.09
CA ALA A 81 9.82 6.09 11.71
C ALA A 81 8.58 5.60 10.93
N SER A 82 8.74 4.61 10.05
CA SER A 82 7.63 4.00 9.32
C SER A 82 6.61 3.34 10.25
N VAL A 83 7.05 2.50 11.19
CA VAL A 83 6.18 1.84 12.18
C VAL A 83 5.46 2.86 13.06
N ILE A 84 6.18 3.87 13.55
CA ILE A 84 5.58 4.93 14.37
C ILE A 84 4.52 5.69 13.58
N TYR A 85 4.84 6.07 12.34
CA TYR A 85 3.91 6.84 11.52
C TYR A 85 2.69 6.02 11.10
N HIS A 86 2.88 4.84 10.51
CA HIS A 86 1.80 4.04 9.95
C HIS A 86 0.98 3.31 11.02
N ASP A 87 1.64 2.60 11.94
CA ASP A 87 0.97 1.69 12.87
C ASP A 87 0.51 2.41 14.15
N MET A 88 1.31 3.36 14.65
CA MET A 88 1.03 4.02 15.95
C MET A 88 0.31 5.35 15.81
N TYR A 89 0.53 6.10 14.72
CA TYR A 89 -0.10 7.41 14.52
C TYR A 89 -1.25 7.36 13.51
N TRP A 90 -0.98 7.03 12.25
CA TRP A 90 -1.94 7.16 11.16
C TRP A 90 -3.08 6.15 11.28
N TYR A 91 -2.78 4.87 11.53
CA TYR A 91 -3.82 3.85 11.61
C TYR A 91 -4.81 4.12 12.78
N PRO A 92 -4.38 4.42 14.02
CA PRO A 92 -5.32 4.71 15.10
C PRO A 92 -6.11 6.00 14.89
N THR A 93 -5.52 7.04 14.29
CA THR A 93 -6.13 8.38 14.19
C THR A 93 -6.97 8.59 12.93
N LYS A 94 -6.56 8.04 11.79
CA LYS A 94 -7.18 8.25 10.47
C LYS A 94 -7.60 6.95 9.80
N GLY A 95 -6.83 5.87 9.97
CA GLY A 95 -7.05 4.59 9.29
C GLY A 95 -8.25 3.82 9.85
N LYS A 96 -8.35 3.68 11.16
CA LYS A 96 -9.40 2.89 11.84
C LYS A 96 -10.83 3.27 11.43
N PRO A 97 -11.25 4.55 11.43
CA PRO A 97 -12.60 4.90 10.99
C PRO A 97 -12.84 4.53 9.52
N ARG A 98 -11.87 4.82 8.63
CA ARG A 98 -11.97 4.50 7.20
C ARG A 98 -12.06 3.00 6.94
N VAL A 99 -11.22 2.21 7.61
CA VAL A 99 -11.24 0.75 7.47
C VAL A 99 -12.55 0.19 8.01
N THR A 100 -13.07 0.72 9.12
CA THR A 100 -14.36 0.28 9.69
C THR A 100 -15.53 0.58 8.73
N GLU A 101 -15.50 1.73 8.07
CA GLU A 101 -16.49 2.10 7.06
C GLU A 101 -16.43 1.15 5.85
N VAL A 102 -15.24 0.89 5.32
CA VAL A 102 -15.05 -0.05 4.20
C VAL A 102 -15.50 -1.47 4.58
N LEU A 103 -15.22 -1.93 5.80
CA LEU A 103 -15.64 -3.26 6.27
C LEU A 103 -17.17 -3.39 6.41
N ARG A 104 -17.90 -2.28 6.57
CA ARG A 104 -19.37 -2.27 6.62
C ARG A 104 -20.01 -2.15 5.24
N SER A 105 -19.25 -1.73 4.22
CA SER A 105 -19.74 -1.69 2.84
C SER A 105 -20.12 -3.08 2.34
N GLU A 106 -20.89 -3.15 1.25
CA GLU A 106 -21.25 -4.42 0.61
C GLU A 106 -20.02 -5.25 0.25
N TRP A 107 -18.98 -4.61 -0.29
CA TRP A 107 -17.70 -5.25 -0.56
C TRP A 107 -17.03 -5.80 0.71
N GLY A 108 -17.02 -5.03 1.79
CA GLY A 108 -16.45 -5.46 3.07
C GLY A 108 -17.14 -6.69 3.65
N ARG A 109 -18.48 -6.72 3.57
CA ARG A 109 -19.32 -7.84 4.00
C ARG A 109 -19.15 -9.07 3.11
N LEU A 110 -19.13 -8.87 1.79
CA LEU A 110 -18.92 -9.91 0.79
C LEU A 110 -17.59 -10.63 1.01
N PHE A 111 -16.48 -9.88 1.13
CA PHE A 111 -15.17 -10.50 1.36
C PHE A 111 -15.06 -11.17 2.74
N HIS A 112 -15.76 -10.67 3.75
CA HIS A 112 -15.79 -11.32 5.06
C HIS A 112 -16.51 -12.67 5.02
N ASN A 113 -17.60 -12.76 4.26
CA ASN A 113 -18.47 -13.94 4.19
C ASN A 113 -18.19 -14.82 2.96
N TRP A 114 -17.16 -14.49 2.17
CA TRP A 114 -16.87 -15.10 0.86
C TRP A 114 -16.81 -16.64 0.88
N GLU A 115 -16.27 -17.23 1.95
CA GLU A 115 -16.16 -18.69 2.08
C GLU A 115 -17.51 -19.41 2.27
N LYS A 116 -18.55 -18.68 2.70
CA LYS A 116 -19.87 -19.23 3.05
C LYS A 116 -20.96 -18.86 2.06
N LEU A 117 -20.70 -17.86 1.22
CA LEU A 117 -21.68 -17.39 0.25
C LEU A 117 -21.53 -18.21 -1.04
N THR A 118 -22.65 -18.58 -1.65
CA THR A 118 -22.72 -19.10 -3.02
C THR A 118 -23.41 -18.07 -3.92
N PRO A 119 -22.85 -17.74 -5.10
CA PRO A 119 -23.47 -16.76 -5.98
C PRO A 119 -24.65 -17.39 -6.73
N ASP A 120 -25.66 -16.57 -7.00
CA ASP A 120 -26.83 -16.93 -7.80
C ASP A 120 -26.66 -16.44 -9.25
N GLU A 121 -27.63 -16.72 -10.14
CA GLU A 121 -27.61 -16.25 -11.54
C GLU A 121 -27.53 -14.72 -11.68
N LYS A 122 -27.90 -13.97 -10.64
CA LYS A 122 -27.81 -12.51 -10.57
C LYS A 122 -26.62 -12.00 -9.74
N GLY A 123 -25.74 -12.88 -9.28
CA GLY A 123 -24.58 -12.54 -8.45
C GLY A 123 -24.83 -12.70 -6.95
N TRP A 124 -24.55 -11.66 -6.17
CA TRP A 124 -24.58 -11.69 -4.70
C TRP A 124 -25.71 -10.79 -4.16
N GLU A 125 -26.95 -11.29 -4.06
CA GLU A 125 -28.09 -10.50 -3.57
C GLU A 125 -28.01 -10.20 -2.05
N ASP A 126 -27.48 -11.15 -1.26
CA ASP A 126 -27.20 -10.96 0.17
C ASP A 126 -25.73 -11.28 0.48
N VAL A 127 -25.01 -10.27 0.98
CA VAL A 127 -23.59 -10.35 1.33
C VAL A 127 -23.36 -10.65 2.83
N GLY A 128 -24.43 -10.88 3.59
CA GLY A 128 -24.40 -11.25 5.00
C GLY A 128 -24.07 -10.09 5.94
N GLU A 129 -23.74 -10.43 7.19
CA GLU A 129 -23.45 -9.45 8.24
C GLU A 129 -22.04 -8.86 8.14
N ALA A 130 -21.89 -7.63 8.63
CA ALA A 130 -20.59 -6.98 8.75
C ALA A 130 -19.74 -7.59 9.87
N PRO A 131 -18.40 -7.67 9.70
CA PRO A 131 -17.52 -8.16 10.74
C PRO A 131 -17.68 -7.32 12.03
N PRO A 132 -17.77 -7.96 13.21
CA PRO A 132 -18.16 -7.31 14.46
C PRO A 132 -17.18 -6.22 14.92
N SER A 133 -15.90 -6.32 14.56
CA SER A 133 -14.92 -5.24 14.62
C SER A 133 -13.56 -5.71 14.09
N LEU A 134 -12.63 -4.78 13.89
CA LEU A 134 -11.24 -5.10 13.59
C LEU A 134 -10.61 -5.92 14.73
N ALA A 135 -10.10 -7.11 14.42
CA ALA A 135 -9.58 -8.10 15.37
C ALA A 135 -8.36 -7.64 16.21
N ARG A 136 -7.71 -6.52 15.86
CA ARG A 136 -6.55 -5.99 16.60
C ARG A 136 -6.80 -4.57 17.11
N THR A 137 -6.74 -4.42 18.43
CA THR A 137 -6.83 -3.13 19.13
C THR A 137 -5.54 -2.34 18.93
N GLY A 138 -5.61 -1.02 18.80
CA GLY A 138 -4.42 -0.16 18.58
C GLY A 138 -3.28 -0.35 19.60
N LEU A 139 -3.61 -0.74 20.83
CA LEU A 139 -2.65 -1.13 21.88
C LEU A 139 -1.83 -2.38 21.53
N GLN A 140 -2.43 -3.38 20.86
CA GLN A 140 -1.71 -4.57 20.41
C GLN A 140 -0.73 -4.23 19.29
N LEU A 141 -1.13 -3.36 18.35
CA LEU A 141 -0.25 -2.85 17.31
C LEU A 141 0.91 -2.02 17.90
N PHE A 142 0.63 -1.21 18.92
CA PHE A 142 1.64 -0.48 19.66
C PHE A 142 2.65 -1.41 20.35
N GLY A 143 2.18 -2.50 20.99
CA GLY A 143 3.05 -3.49 21.62
C GLY A 143 3.92 -4.25 20.64
N ILE A 144 3.39 -4.61 19.47
CA ILE A 144 4.15 -5.22 18.37
C ILE A 144 5.19 -4.21 17.86
N GLY A 145 4.79 -2.96 17.61
CA GLY A 145 5.70 -1.89 17.20
C GLY A 145 6.84 -1.72 18.18
N ALA A 146 6.55 -1.54 19.47
CA ALA A 146 7.56 -1.40 20.53
C ALA A 146 8.54 -2.58 20.59
N ARG A 147 8.07 -3.81 20.38
CA ARG A 147 8.94 -5.00 20.29
C ARG A 147 9.86 -4.93 19.09
N ILE A 148 9.34 -4.59 17.92
CA ILE A 148 10.17 -4.48 16.71
C ILE A 148 11.17 -3.34 16.84
N LEU A 149 10.78 -2.18 17.38
CA LEU A 149 11.70 -1.06 17.66
C LEU A 149 12.85 -1.49 18.58
N LYS A 150 12.53 -2.25 19.63
CA LYS A 150 13.52 -2.83 20.55
C LYS A 150 14.46 -3.78 19.81
N ASP A 151 13.93 -4.67 18.98
CA ASP A 151 14.73 -5.65 18.23
C ASP A 151 15.63 -4.96 17.20
N CYS A 152 15.13 -3.97 16.46
CA CYS A 152 15.93 -3.14 15.56
C CYS A 152 17.08 -2.44 16.30
N PHE A 153 16.82 -1.89 17.49
CA PHE A 153 17.87 -1.24 18.29
C PHE A 153 18.92 -2.24 18.80
N LEU A 154 18.48 -3.42 19.27
CA LEU A 154 19.39 -4.44 19.79
C LEU A 154 20.22 -5.13 18.69
N GLN A 155 19.65 -5.28 17.50
CA GLN A 155 20.30 -5.88 16.33
C GLN A 155 21.06 -4.87 15.48
N ALA A 156 21.03 -3.57 15.83
CA ALA A 156 21.82 -2.56 15.15
C ALA A 156 23.31 -2.99 15.15
N PRO A 157 23.98 -2.99 13.98
CA PRO A 157 25.32 -3.52 13.82
C PRO A 157 26.30 -2.86 14.78
N GLU A 158 26.11 -1.59 15.13
CA GLU A 158 26.94 -0.85 16.08
C GLU A 158 26.76 -1.33 17.52
N VAL A 159 25.54 -1.67 17.93
CA VAL A 159 25.25 -2.22 19.28
C VAL A 159 25.82 -3.62 19.38
N LEU A 160 25.69 -4.43 18.33
CA LEU A 160 26.29 -5.75 18.24
C LEU A 160 27.82 -5.68 18.29
N GLU A 161 28.45 -4.81 17.48
CA GLU A 161 29.90 -4.63 17.47
C GLU A 161 30.43 -4.07 18.81
N ARG A 162 29.73 -3.12 19.44
CA ARG A 162 30.10 -2.60 20.76
C ARG A 162 29.96 -3.66 21.85
N ARG A 163 28.94 -4.53 21.76
CA ARG A 163 28.73 -5.66 22.68
C ARG A 163 29.79 -6.74 22.50
N LYS A 164 30.15 -7.07 21.25
CA LYS A 164 31.28 -7.96 20.93
C LYS A 164 32.59 -7.43 21.50
N ARG A 165 32.90 -6.14 21.29
CA ARG A 165 34.11 -5.49 21.84
C ARG A 165 34.16 -5.53 23.37
N ARG A 166 33.03 -5.25 24.05
CA ARG A 166 32.92 -5.36 25.51
C ARG A 166 33.13 -6.79 26.02
N LEU A 167 32.55 -7.78 25.34
CA LEU A 167 32.72 -9.19 25.71
C LEU A 167 34.16 -9.67 25.50
N ALA A 168 34.81 -9.24 24.42
CA ALA A 168 36.23 -9.51 24.17
C ALA A 168 37.12 -8.90 25.26
N ALA A 169 36.88 -7.65 25.65
CA ALA A 169 37.61 -6.98 26.72
C ALA A 169 37.43 -7.67 28.09
N LYS A 170 36.23 -8.19 28.38
CA LYS A 170 35.95 -8.91 29.63
C LYS A 170 36.53 -10.32 29.69
N LYS A 171 36.81 -10.93 28.53
CA LYS A 171 37.48 -12.24 28.42
C LYS A 171 39.00 -12.14 28.47
N ALA A 172 39.54 -10.94 28.22
CA ALA A 172 40.97 -10.63 28.27
C ALA A 172 41.44 -10.09 29.63
N SER A 173 40.51 -9.89 30.58
CA SER A 173 40.76 -9.54 31.99
C SER A 173 40.47 -10.72 32.89
#